data_AF-A0A0W7Z503-F1
#
_entry.id   AF-A0A0W7Z503-F1
#
_cell.length_a   1.000
_cell.length_b   1.000
_cell.length_c   1.000
_cell.angle_alpha   90.00
_cell.angle_beta   90.00
_cell.angle_gamma   90.00
#
_symmetry.space_group_name_H-M   'P 1'
#
loop_
_entity.id
_entity.type
_entity.pdbx_description
1 polymer ?
#
loop_
_entity_poly.entity_id
_entity_poly.type
_entity_poly.pdbx_seq_one_letter_code
_entity_poly.pdbx_strand_id
1 'polypeptide(L)'
;MYSQWFVPQSAQTSAAANQLQQRMHNYCAGKADITAVRTQFVQTSQQWDRLSTLAMGPQIERRTARMVDFQPMRMPLLKSALRKAPKDLAAMETIGAPAKGLPAAEYLLWTEVAQPHTPQCHYATLVTADIAQELLALYQANQAAAQDSPLDFESNAEFLNQWIGGLERLRWQSMEKPLRSATASKPAQLTRAASQGTLQSWQAQWAALQQLAIGMPQQPHHVSITALVEARGWSHLAQALRTATQQADAAMRAVTAPDLQAIAPASEALRQLKHLVETDVAMALDISIGFSDADGD
;
A
#
# COMPACT_ATOMS: atom_id res chain seq x y z
N MET A 1 -2.47 7.89 16.55
CA MET A 1 -2.21 7.22 15.26
C MET A 1 -3.32 6.22 14.89
N TYR A 2 -3.55 5.16 15.68
CA TYR A 2 -4.53 4.12 15.33
C TYR A 2 -5.95 4.64 15.04
N SER A 3 -6.54 5.39 15.96
CA SER A 3 -7.90 5.91 15.82
C SER A 3 -8.07 6.88 14.64
N GLN A 4 -7.06 7.68 14.34
CA GLN A 4 -7.13 8.76 13.34
C GLN A 4 -6.70 8.29 11.94
N TRP A 5 -5.77 7.34 11.84
CA TRP A 5 -5.24 6.85 10.57
C TRP A 5 -5.65 5.40 10.31
N PHE A 6 -5.17 4.45 11.11
CA PHE A 6 -5.32 3.03 10.77
C PHE A 6 -6.77 2.53 10.80
N VAL A 7 -7.57 2.92 11.79
CA VAL A 7 -8.99 2.53 11.89
C VAL A 7 -9.79 3.01 10.66
N PRO A 8 -9.83 4.31 10.30
CA PRO A 8 -10.58 4.75 9.12
C PRO A 8 -10.03 4.19 7.81
N GLN A 9 -8.71 4.10 7.63
CA GLN A 9 -8.11 3.57 6.40
C GLN A 9 -8.39 2.07 6.23
N SER A 10 -8.26 1.28 7.31
CA SER A 10 -8.56 -0.16 7.27
C SER A 10 -10.07 -0.44 7.16
N ALA A 11 -10.94 0.40 7.71
CA ALA A 11 -12.38 0.33 7.47
C ALA A 11 -12.73 0.50 5.98
N GLN A 12 -12.20 1.56 5.35
CA GLN A 12 -12.41 1.83 3.92
C GLN A 12 -11.86 0.70 3.04
N THR A 13 -10.66 0.22 3.37
CA THR A 13 -10.00 -0.87 2.63
C THR A 13 -10.75 -2.19 2.78
N SER A 14 -11.23 -2.53 3.99
CA SER A 14 -12.07 -3.71 4.24
C SER A 14 -13.40 -3.64 3.48
N ALA A 15 -14.06 -2.48 3.49
CA ALA A 15 -15.29 -2.27 2.73
C ALA A 15 -15.07 -2.44 1.21
N ALA A 16 -13.99 -1.86 0.66
CA ALA A 16 -13.64 -2.01 -0.75
C ALA A 16 -13.35 -3.47 -1.12
N ALA A 17 -12.65 -4.22 -0.25
CA ALA A 17 -12.37 -5.63 -0.47
C ALA A 17 -13.62 -6.52 -0.42
N ASN A 18 -14.56 -6.25 0.49
CA ASN A 18 -15.86 -6.93 0.52
C ASN A 18 -16.65 -6.66 -0.77
N GLN A 19 -16.63 -5.42 -1.27
CA GLN A 19 -17.24 -5.11 -2.56
C GLN A 19 -16.53 -5.83 -3.72
N LEU A 20 -15.20 -5.94 -3.70
CA LEU A 20 -14.43 -6.69 -4.70
C LEU A 20 -14.85 -8.16 -4.74
N GLN A 21 -14.94 -8.80 -3.57
CA GLN A 21 -15.44 -10.18 -3.45
C GLN A 21 -16.83 -10.33 -4.07
N GLN A 22 -17.77 -9.43 -3.74
CA GLN A 22 -19.13 -9.48 -4.29
C GLN A 22 -19.15 -9.31 -5.81
N ARG A 23 -18.37 -8.37 -6.35
CA ARG A 23 -18.26 -8.15 -7.80
C ARG A 23 -17.63 -9.35 -8.51
N MET A 24 -16.59 -9.94 -7.93
CA MET A 24 -15.96 -11.16 -8.43
C MET A 24 -16.94 -12.33 -8.45
N HIS A 25 -17.68 -12.55 -7.37
CA HIS A 25 -18.69 -13.61 -7.30
C HIS A 25 -19.77 -13.44 -8.38
N ASN A 26 -20.30 -12.23 -8.55
CA ASN A 26 -21.32 -11.95 -9.57
C ASN A 26 -20.79 -12.14 -10.99
N TYR A 27 -19.56 -11.72 -11.27
CA TYR A 27 -18.89 -11.97 -12.55
C TYR A 27 -18.72 -13.48 -12.81
N CYS A 28 -18.17 -14.21 -11.84
CA CYS A 28 -17.92 -15.65 -11.99
C CYS A 28 -19.18 -16.50 -12.10
N ALA A 29 -20.30 -16.02 -11.56
CA ALA A 29 -21.63 -16.62 -11.72
C ALA A 29 -22.33 -16.22 -13.04
N GLY A 30 -21.68 -15.45 -13.92
CA GLY A 30 -22.25 -14.97 -15.18
C GLY A 30 -23.36 -13.91 -15.01
N LYS A 31 -23.46 -13.27 -13.84
CA LYS A 31 -24.49 -12.28 -13.51
C LYS A 31 -24.05 -10.83 -13.75
N ALA A 32 -22.78 -10.61 -14.05
CA ALA A 32 -22.21 -9.29 -14.31
C ALA A 32 -21.10 -9.36 -15.36
N ASP A 33 -20.85 -8.24 -16.04
CA ASP A 33 -19.70 -8.09 -16.93
C ASP A 33 -18.39 -7.89 -16.14
N ILE A 34 -17.26 -8.22 -16.78
CA ILE A 34 -15.92 -8.11 -16.20
C ILE A 34 -15.56 -6.66 -15.80
N THR A 35 -16.15 -5.65 -16.45
CA THR A 35 -15.85 -4.25 -16.19
C THR A 35 -16.12 -3.89 -14.73
N ALA A 36 -17.22 -4.38 -14.14
CA ALA A 36 -17.59 -4.05 -12.77
C ALA A 36 -16.58 -4.57 -11.73
N VAL A 37 -16.06 -5.79 -11.92
CA VAL A 37 -15.03 -6.36 -11.04
C VAL A 37 -13.66 -5.70 -11.27
N ARG A 38 -13.33 -5.34 -12.52
CA ARG A 38 -12.09 -4.60 -12.83
C ARG A 38 -12.07 -3.21 -12.19
N THR A 39 -13.16 -2.45 -12.28
CA THR A 39 -13.27 -1.14 -11.62
C THR A 39 -13.12 -1.28 -10.10
N GLN A 40 -13.80 -2.26 -9.51
CA GLN A 40 -13.71 -2.49 -8.06
C GLN A 40 -12.32 -2.96 -7.63
N PHE A 41 -11.63 -3.74 -8.47
CA PHE A 41 -10.26 -4.16 -8.21
C PHE A 41 -9.33 -2.94 -8.12
N VAL A 42 -9.40 -2.03 -9.09
CA VAL A 42 -8.57 -0.80 -9.11
C VAL A 42 -8.84 0.06 -7.87
N GLN A 43 -10.10 0.20 -7.46
CA GLN A 43 -10.45 0.93 -6.24
C GLN A 43 -9.87 0.24 -4.99
N THR A 44 -10.01 -1.07 -4.90
CA THR A 44 -9.50 -1.85 -3.76
C THR A 44 -7.98 -1.80 -3.67
N SER A 45 -7.28 -1.91 -4.80
CA SER A 45 -5.82 -1.83 -4.83
C SER A 45 -5.32 -0.45 -4.39
N GLN A 46 -5.98 0.63 -4.82
CA GLN A 46 -5.61 1.98 -4.38
C GLN A 46 -5.85 2.20 -2.88
N GLN A 47 -6.93 1.65 -2.31
CA GLN A 47 -7.18 1.72 -0.87
C GLN A 47 -6.13 0.93 -0.09
N TRP A 48 -5.79 -0.27 -0.58
CA TRP A 48 -4.71 -1.06 -0.02
C TRP A 48 -3.37 -0.30 -0.07
N ASP A 49 -2.99 0.25 -1.23
CA ASP A 49 -1.74 0.98 -1.41
C ASP A 49 -1.63 2.18 -0.45
N ARG A 50 -2.73 2.92 -0.21
CA ARG A 50 -2.78 3.97 0.82
C ARG A 50 -2.53 3.43 2.22
N LEU A 51 -3.24 2.37 2.60
CA LEU A 51 -3.17 1.78 3.93
C LEU A 51 -1.80 1.12 4.21
N SER A 52 -1.21 0.43 3.22
CA SER A 52 0.03 -0.34 3.39
C SER A 52 1.29 0.50 3.33
N THR A 53 1.18 1.77 2.94
CA THR A 53 2.31 2.70 2.84
C THR A 53 3.02 2.87 4.18
N LEU A 54 2.24 2.98 5.26
CA LEU A 54 2.73 2.98 6.63
C LEU A 54 2.36 1.62 7.24
N ALA A 55 3.36 0.81 7.61
CA ALA A 55 3.14 -0.50 8.24
C ALA A 55 3.49 -0.39 9.73
N MET A 56 2.50 -0.55 10.62
CA MET A 56 2.71 -0.56 12.08
C MET A 56 1.75 -1.54 12.76
N GLY A 57 2.12 -2.00 13.95
CA GLY A 57 1.26 -2.76 14.85
C GLY A 57 0.57 -3.95 14.18
N PRO A 58 -0.78 -4.03 14.19
CA PRO A 58 -1.52 -5.16 13.64
C PRO A 58 -1.16 -5.53 12.20
N GLN A 59 -0.76 -4.57 11.34
CA GLN A 59 -0.35 -4.90 9.97
C GLN A 59 0.93 -5.75 9.93
N ILE A 60 1.89 -5.46 10.81
CA ILE A 60 3.16 -6.19 10.92
C ILE A 60 2.93 -7.53 11.59
N GLU A 61 2.23 -7.55 12.72
CA GLU A 61 1.95 -8.75 13.51
C GLU A 61 1.23 -9.82 12.69
N ARG A 62 0.24 -9.39 11.90
CA ARG A 62 -0.54 -10.27 11.01
C ARG A 62 0.16 -10.56 9.69
N ARG A 63 1.23 -9.83 9.37
CA ARG A 63 1.92 -9.87 8.07
C ARG A 63 0.95 -9.63 6.91
N THR A 64 -0.03 -8.74 7.09
CA THR A 64 -1.14 -8.51 6.15
C THR A 64 -0.63 -8.23 4.74
N ALA A 65 0.44 -7.44 4.59
CA ALA A 65 1.00 -7.13 3.28
C ALA A 65 1.45 -8.36 2.50
N ARG A 66 2.06 -9.34 3.19
CA ARG A 66 2.44 -10.61 2.60
C ARG A 66 1.21 -11.41 2.15
N MET A 67 0.11 -11.35 2.87
CA MET A 67 -1.10 -12.12 2.59
C MET A 67 -1.95 -11.51 1.48
N VAL A 68 -2.04 -10.18 1.44
CA VAL A 68 -2.91 -9.44 0.52
C VAL A 68 -2.19 -9.07 -0.77
N ASP A 69 -0.90 -8.75 -0.72
CA ASP A 69 -0.19 -8.17 -1.87
C ASP A 69 1.30 -8.55 -1.94
N PHE A 70 1.58 -9.85 -1.93
CA PHE A 70 2.95 -10.32 -2.18
C PHE A 70 3.42 -9.97 -3.59
N GLN A 71 4.46 -9.12 -3.70
CA GLN A 71 5.04 -8.72 -4.97
C GLN A 71 6.52 -9.14 -5.08
N PRO A 72 6.98 -9.66 -6.24
CA PRO A 72 6.17 -10.07 -7.40
C PRO A 72 5.49 -11.42 -7.16
N MET A 73 4.31 -11.59 -7.75
CA MET A 73 3.67 -12.91 -7.86
C MET A 73 4.60 -13.93 -8.53
N ARG A 74 4.54 -15.19 -8.13
CA ARG A 74 5.35 -16.28 -8.71
C ARG A 74 4.49 -17.14 -9.63
N MET A 75 4.63 -16.94 -10.94
CA MET A 75 3.82 -17.63 -11.96
C MET A 75 3.79 -19.17 -11.82
N PRO A 76 4.91 -19.87 -11.56
CA PRO A 76 4.88 -21.32 -11.34
C PRO A 76 3.99 -21.73 -10.16
N LEU A 77 3.95 -20.92 -9.10
CA LEU A 77 3.14 -21.18 -7.91
C LEU A 77 1.66 -20.89 -8.16
N LEU A 78 1.31 -19.83 -8.89
CA LEU A 78 -0.08 -19.59 -9.33
C LEU A 78 -0.58 -20.77 -10.17
N LYS A 79 0.19 -21.21 -11.18
CA LYS A 79 -0.18 -22.37 -12.00
C LYS A 79 -0.36 -23.64 -11.18
N SER A 80 0.45 -23.83 -10.14
CA SER A 80 0.30 -24.94 -9.19
C SER A 80 -1.00 -24.83 -8.38
N ALA A 81 -1.31 -23.63 -7.86
CA ALA A 81 -2.54 -23.38 -7.11
C ALA A 81 -3.81 -23.61 -7.96
N LEU A 82 -3.80 -23.15 -9.22
CA LEU A 82 -4.90 -23.39 -10.16
C LEU A 82 -5.12 -24.88 -10.45
N ARG A 83 -4.03 -25.67 -10.58
CA ARG A 83 -4.14 -27.13 -10.72
C ARG A 83 -4.64 -27.82 -9.45
N LYS A 84 -4.24 -27.33 -8.28
CA LYS A 84 -4.71 -27.85 -6.98
C LYS A 84 -6.21 -27.64 -6.79
N ALA A 85 -6.79 -26.62 -7.43
CA ALA A 85 -8.21 -26.32 -7.44
C ALA A 85 -8.83 -26.33 -6.02
N PRO A 86 -8.39 -25.42 -5.12
CA PRO A 86 -8.93 -25.35 -3.77
C PRO A 86 -10.45 -25.15 -3.83
N LYS A 87 -11.17 -25.87 -2.96
CA LYS A 87 -12.63 -25.88 -2.96
C LYS A 87 -13.24 -24.74 -2.15
N ASP A 88 -12.55 -24.31 -1.10
CA ASP A 88 -13.02 -23.35 -0.11
C ASP A 88 -11.86 -22.51 0.45
N LEU A 89 -12.19 -21.59 1.37
CA LEU A 89 -11.21 -20.73 2.04
C LEU A 89 -10.26 -21.51 2.96
N ALA A 90 -10.72 -22.60 3.59
CA ALA A 90 -9.84 -23.44 4.41
C ALA A 90 -8.71 -24.04 3.55
N ALA A 91 -9.01 -24.49 2.34
CA ALA A 91 -8.00 -24.97 1.40
C ALA A 91 -7.02 -23.86 0.97
N MET A 92 -7.42 -22.58 1.00
CA MET A 92 -6.57 -21.43 0.66
C MET A 92 -5.46 -21.16 1.68
N GLU A 93 -5.57 -21.67 2.92
CA GLU A 93 -4.49 -21.58 3.92
C GLU A 93 -3.22 -22.31 3.48
N THR A 94 -3.39 -23.37 2.69
CA THR A 94 -2.28 -24.16 2.12
C THR A 94 -1.69 -23.55 0.85
N ILE A 95 -2.26 -22.47 0.34
CA ILE A 95 -1.79 -21.75 -0.84
C ILE A 95 -0.84 -20.64 -0.37
N GLY A 96 0.42 -20.74 -0.77
CA GLY A 96 1.43 -19.74 -0.42
C GLY A 96 1.07 -18.35 -0.96
N ALA A 97 1.37 -17.32 -0.15
CA ALA A 97 1.21 -15.90 -0.48
C ALA A 97 1.59 -15.52 -1.93
N PRO A 98 2.71 -15.99 -2.52
CA PRO A 98 3.10 -15.59 -3.87
C PRO A 98 2.22 -16.13 -5.01
N ALA A 99 1.19 -16.92 -4.70
CA ALA A 99 0.21 -17.47 -5.65
C ALA A 99 -1.20 -16.88 -5.47
N LYS A 100 -1.42 -15.99 -4.50
CA LYS A 100 -2.74 -15.41 -4.17
C LYS A 100 -2.65 -13.89 -3.97
N GLY A 101 -3.68 -13.29 -3.38
CA GLY A 101 -3.78 -11.86 -3.15
C GLY A 101 -4.14 -11.04 -4.40
N LEU A 102 -4.03 -9.72 -4.28
CA LEU A 102 -4.27 -8.75 -5.35
C LEU A 102 -3.47 -9.04 -6.63
N PRO A 103 -2.18 -9.47 -6.61
CA PRO A 103 -1.45 -9.79 -7.84
C PRO A 103 -2.09 -10.94 -8.63
N ALA A 104 -2.55 -11.99 -7.94
CA ALA A 104 -3.22 -13.13 -8.58
C ALA A 104 -4.60 -12.73 -9.13
N ALA A 105 -5.36 -11.94 -8.38
CA ALA A 105 -6.63 -11.39 -8.86
C ALA A 105 -6.43 -10.51 -10.11
N GLU A 106 -5.42 -9.65 -10.13
CA GLU A 106 -5.08 -8.82 -11.29
C GLU A 106 -4.75 -9.67 -12.52
N TYR A 107 -3.89 -10.68 -12.35
CA TYR A 107 -3.51 -11.56 -13.44
C TYR A 107 -4.72 -12.28 -14.05
N LEU A 108 -5.64 -12.76 -13.20
CA LEU A 108 -6.87 -13.45 -13.62
C LEU A 108 -7.95 -12.51 -14.14
N LEU A 109 -7.81 -11.20 -13.97
CA LEU A 109 -8.74 -10.19 -14.48
C LEU A 109 -8.22 -9.50 -15.76
N TRP A 110 -6.92 -9.44 -16.01
CA TRP A 110 -6.34 -8.74 -17.17
C TRP A 110 -5.47 -9.58 -18.09
N THR A 111 -4.76 -10.59 -17.57
CA THR A 111 -3.78 -11.35 -18.37
C THR A 111 -4.30 -12.70 -18.82
N GLU A 112 -4.59 -13.62 -17.89
CA GLU A 112 -5.29 -14.88 -18.17
C GLU A 112 -6.71 -14.77 -17.63
N VAL A 113 -7.56 -14.06 -18.37
CA VAL A 113 -8.91 -13.71 -17.93
C VAL A 113 -9.72 -14.96 -17.59
N ALA A 114 -10.01 -15.13 -16.31
CA ALA A 114 -10.78 -16.24 -15.77
C ALA A 114 -12.24 -16.16 -16.24
N GLN A 115 -12.66 -17.07 -17.12
CA GLN A 115 -14.01 -17.05 -17.67
C GLN A 115 -15.05 -17.49 -16.63
N PRO A 116 -16.29 -16.96 -16.65
CA PRO A 116 -17.36 -17.41 -15.75
C PRO A 116 -17.55 -18.93 -15.77
N HIS A 117 -17.97 -19.50 -14.64
CA HIS A 117 -18.19 -20.95 -14.46
C HIS A 117 -16.96 -21.86 -14.70
N THR A 118 -15.74 -21.32 -14.64
CA THR A 118 -14.49 -22.11 -14.73
C THR A 118 -13.82 -22.29 -13.36
N PRO A 119 -12.96 -23.33 -13.20
CA PRO A 119 -12.13 -23.48 -12.00
C PRO A 119 -11.24 -22.25 -11.71
N GLN A 120 -10.78 -21.55 -12.74
CA GLN A 120 -10.01 -20.32 -12.61
C GLN A 120 -10.84 -19.20 -11.97
N CYS A 121 -12.12 -19.08 -12.34
CA CYS A 121 -13.01 -18.09 -11.75
C CYS A 121 -13.41 -18.45 -10.33
N HIS A 122 -13.59 -19.74 -10.05
CA HIS A 122 -13.74 -20.22 -8.67
C HIS A 122 -12.52 -19.85 -7.82
N TYR A 123 -11.31 -20.08 -8.32
CA TYR A 123 -10.08 -19.66 -7.65
C TYR A 123 -10.01 -18.14 -7.45
N ALA A 124 -10.36 -17.33 -8.45
CA ALA A 124 -10.42 -15.88 -8.33
C ALA A 124 -11.43 -15.41 -7.26
N THR A 125 -12.58 -16.10 -7.15
CA THR A 125 -13.57 -15.86 -6.09
C THR A 125 -12.98 -16.17 -4.71
N LEU A 126 -12.26 -17.29 -4.55
CA LEU A 126 -11.58 -17.62 -3.30
C LEU A 126 -10.46 -16.63 -2.95
N VAL A 127 -9.65 -16.20 -3.93
CA VAL A 127 -8.61 -15.19 -3.73
C VAL A 127 -9.20 -13.88 -3.20
N THR A 128 -10.28 -13.38 -3.81
CA THR A 128 -10.92 -12.13 -3.36
C THR A 128 -11.62 -12.26 -2.01
N ALA A 129 -12.15 -13.44 -1.68
CA ALA A 129 -12.71 -13.73 -0.36
C ALA A 129 -11.61 -13.81 0.73
N ASP A 130 -10.45 -14.41 0.44
CA ASP A 130 -9.30 -14.47 1.34
C ASP A 130 -8.74 -13.07 1.66
N ILE A 131 -8.66 -12.20 0.64
CA ILE A 131 -8.31 -10.77 0.80
C ILE A 131 -9.31 -10.05 1.71
N ALA A 132 -10.62 -10.23 1.46
CA ALA A 132 -11.67 -9.60 2.25
C ALA A 132 -11.63 -10.03 3.72
N GLN A 133 -11.40 -11.33 3.99
CA GLN A 133 -11.27 -11.86 5.34
C GLN A 133 -10.06 -11.28 6.07
N GLU A 134 -8.89 -11.23 5.43
CA GLU A 134 -7.69 -10.66 6.08
C GLU A 134 -7.83 -9.17 6.35
N LEU A 135 -8.42 -8.40 5.43
CA LEU A 135 -8.61 -6.95 5.62
C LEU A 135 -9.68 -6.61 6.65
N LEU A 136 -10.71 -7.45 6.80
CA LEU A 136 -11.67 -7.35 7.91
C LEU A 136 -10.98 -7.63 9.26
N ALA A 137 -10.17 -8.69 9.33
CA ALA A 137 -9.43 -9.03 10.54
C ALA A 137 -8.41 -7.95 10.92
N LEU A 138 -7.73 -7.34 9.94
CA LEU A 138 -6.86 -6.19 10.16
C LEU A 138 -7.64 -4.99 10.72
N TYR A 139 -8.81 -4.67 10.15
CA TYR A 139 -9.65 -3.59 10.66
C TYR A 139 -10.07 -3.82 12.12
N GLN A 140 -10.47 -5.04 12.48
CA GLN A 140 -10.82 -5.39 13.86
C GLN A 140 -9.63 -5.27 14.81
N ALA A 141 -8.45 -5.74 14.39
CA ALA A 141 -7.23 -5.61 15.19
C ALA A 141 -6.81 -4.15 15.39
N ASN A 142 -6.96 -3.30 14.36
CA ASN A 142 -6.73 -1.85 14.48
C ASN A 142 -7.72 -1.16 15.42
N GLN A 143 -8.98 -1.62 15.47
CA GLN A 143 -9.96 -1.11 16.44
C GLN A 143 -9.58 -1.48 17.88
N ALA A 144 -9.14 -2.72 18.11
CA ALA A 144 -8.64 -3.13 19.43
C ALA A 144 -7.40 -2.32 19.83
N ALA A 145 -6.40 -2.21 18.94
CA ALA A 145 -5.21 -1.40 19.19
C ALA A 145 -5.55 0.07 19.48
N ALA A 146 -6.59 0.64 18.84
CA ALA A 146 -7.02 2.01 19.10
C ALA A 146 -7.64 2.23 20.49
N GLN A 147 -8.14 1.18 21.14
CA GLN A 147 -8.69 1.24 22.51
C GLN A 147 -7.57 1.14 23.56
N ASP A 148 -6.53 0.35 23.27
CA ASP A 148 -5.48 0.00 24.22
C ASP A 148 -4.21 0.86 24.11
N SER A 149 -4.08 1.69 23.07
CA SER A 149 -2.86 2.49 22.84
C SER A 149 -2.88 3.83 23.59
N PRO A 150 -2.08 4.02 24.66
CA PRO A 150 -1.87 5.35 25.21
C PRO A 150 -1.13 6.24 24.21
N LEU A 151 -1.28 7.55 24.34
CA LEU A 151 -0.44 8.52 23.63
C LEU A 151 0.95 8.53 24.28
N ASP A 152 1.92 7.83 23.69
CA ASP A 152 3.30 7.82 24.19
C ASP A 152 4.35 8.21 23.14
N PHE A 153 5.57 8.44 23.61
CA PHE A 153 6.70 8.92 22.81
C PHE A 153 7.25 7.86 21.86
N GLU A 154 7.26 6.58 22.27
CA GLU A 154 7.72 5.46 21.43
C GLU A 154 6.85 5.32 20.18
N SER A 155 5.54 5.55 20.31
CA SER A 155 4.62 5.58 19.17
C SER A 155 4.96 6.66 18.13
N ASN A 156 5.56 7.79 18.54
CA ASN A 156 5.99 8.84 17.62
C ASN A 156 7.29 8.49 16.91
N ALA A 157 8.23 7.83 17.61
CA ALA A 157 9.46 7.33 17.03
C ALA A 157 9.18 6.27 15.96
N GLU A 158 8.36 5.27 16.29
CA GLU A 158 7.95 4.23 15.34
C GLU A 158 7.18 4.83 14.17
N PHE A 159 6.28 5.79 14.40
CA PHE A 159 5.59 6.48 13.32
C PHE A 159 6.56 7.17 12.36
N LEU A 160 7.52 7.94 12.88
CA LEU A 160 8.49 8.65 12.04
C LEU A 160 9.35 7.67 11.23
N ASN A 161 9.85 6.61 11.87
CA ASN A 161 10.65 5.57 11.22
C ASN A 161 9.85 4.86 10.12
N GLN A 162 8.60 4.48 10.39
CA GLN A 162 7.77 3.81 9.39
C GLN A 162 7.35 4.74 8.25
N TRP A 163 7.21 6.04 8.51
CA TRP A 163 6.96 7.04 7.47
C TRP A 163 8.19 7.21 6.56
N ILE A 164 9.39 7.31 7.13
CA ILE A 164 10.67 7.34 6.38
C ILE A 164 10.80 6.08 5.53
N GLY A 165 10.55 4.90 6.12
CA GLY A 165 10.55 3.63 5.42
C GLY A 165 9.50 3.58 4.30
N GLY A 166 8.31 4.14 4.50
CA GLY A 166 7.27 4.24 3.47
C GLY A 166 7.70 5.12 2.29
N LEU A 167 8.34 6.26 2.58
CA LEU A 167 8.89 7.15 1.56
C LEU A 167 9.98 6.46 0.73
N GLU A 168 10.87 5.72 1.39
CA GLU A 168 11.93 4.96 0.71
C GLU A 168 11.37 3.77 -0.09
N ARG A 169 10.36 3.05 0.43
CA ARG A 169 9.66 2.00 -0.33
C ARG A 169 8.99 2.54 -1.58
N LEU A 170 8.38 3.73 -1.52
CA LEU A 170 7.80 4.38 -2.70
C LEU A 170 8.90 4.75 -3.70
N ARG A 171 9.87 5.56 -3.28
CA ARG A 171 10.94 6.09 -4.14
C ARG A 171 11.79 4.97 -4.74
N TRP A 172 12.32 4.09 -3.88
CA TRP A 172 13.28 3.08 -4.31
C TRP A 172 12.60 1.79 -4.74
N GLN A 173 11.89 1.10 -3.84
CA GLN A 173 11.39 -0.24 -4.13
C GLN A 173 10.28 -0.26 -5.19
N SER A 174 9.39 0.75 -5.19
CA SER A 174 8.24 0.80 -6.11
C SER A 174 8.55 1.47 -7.45
N MET A 175 9.41 2.50 -7.46
CA MET A 175 9.71 3.31 -8.64
C MET A 175 11.08 2.99 -9.24
N GLU A 176 12.17 3.32 -8.54
CA GLU A 176 13.51 3.26 -9.15
C GLU A 176 14.04 1.84 -9.37
N LYS A 177 14.05 0.98 -8.34
CA LYS A 177 14.66 -0.37 -8.38
C LYS A 177 14.08 -1.21 -9.52
N PRO A 178 12.76 -1.31 -9.75
CA PRO A 178 12.19 -2.09 -10.85
C PRO A 178 12.55 -1.55 -12.23
N LEU A 179 12.59 -0.23 -12.40
CA LEU A 179 12.92 0.41 -13.67
C LEU A 179 14.40 0.29 -14.02
N ARG A 180 15.28 0.47 -13.03
CA ARG A 180 16.73 0.29 -13.20
C ARG A 180 17.12 -1.17 -13.43
N SER A 181 16.36 -2.11 -12.88
CA SER A 181 16.60 -3.55 -13.03
C SER A 181 16.03 -4.13 -14.32
N ALA A 182 15.29 -3.33 -15.10
CA ALA A 182 14.71 -3.77 -16.36
C ALA A 182 15.78 -3.88 -17.44
N THR A 183 15.65 -4.90 -18.29
CA THR A 183 16.48 -5.10 -19.48
C THR A 183 15.59 -5.39 -20.67
N ALA A 184 16.17 -5.40 -21.88
CA ALA A 184 15.43 -5.74 -23.10
C ALA A 184 14.75 -7.13 -23.03
N SER A 185 15.33 -8.08 -22.29
CA SER A 185 14.79 -9.44 -22.12
C SER A 185 13.96 -9.63 -20.85
N LYS A 186 13.98 -8.66 -19.93
CA LYS A 186 13.28 -8.72 -18.65
C LYS A 186 12.66 -7.35 -18.34
N PRO A 187 11.39 -7.10 -18.72
CA PRO A 187 10.74 -5.83 -18.44
C PRO A 187 10.62 -5.56 -16.93
N ALA A 188 10.47 -4.28 -16.57
CA ALA A 188 10.27 -3.87 -15.19
C ALA A 188 9.06 -4.59 -14.57
N GLN A 189 9.23 -5.14 -13.37
CA GLN A 189 8.13 -5.75 -12.61
C GLN A 189 7.48 -4.67 -11.75
N LEU A 190 6.57 -3.92 -12.36
CA LEU A 190 5.85 -2.83 -11.72
C LEU A 190 4.54 -3.32 -11.12
N THR A 191 4.25 -2.86 -9.89
CA THR A 191 2.95 -3.07 -9.24
C THR A 191 1.83 -2.52 -10.11
N ARG A 192 0.74 -3.28 -10.25
CA ARG A 192 -0.45 -2.94 -11.04
C ARG A 192 -0.21 -2.70 -12.54
N ALA A 193 0.85 -3.27 -13.12
CA ALA A 193 1.15 -3.06 -14.54
C ALA A 193 0.07 -3.63 -15.48
N ALA A 194 -0.50 -4.80 -15.17
CA ALA A 194 -1.46 -5.46 -16.03
C ALA A 194 -2.80 -4.70 -16.08
N SER A 195 -3.20 -4.08 -14.96
CA SER A 195 -4.37 -3.21 -14.90
C SER A 195 -4.10 -1.76 -15.33
N GLN A 196 -2.88 -1.44 -15.82
CA GLN A 196 -2.44 -0.07 -16.11
C GLN A 196 -2.58 0.89 -14.92
N GLY A 197 -2.42 0.35 -13.69
CA GLY A 197 -2.64 1.05 -12.43
C GLY A 197 -1.38 1.55 -11.73
N THR A 198 -0.19 1.39 -12.33
CA THR A 198 1.10 1.70 -11.68
C THR A 198 1.19 3.13 -11.17
N LEU A 199 0.83 4.12 -11.99
CA LEU A 199 0.91 5.53 -11.60
C LEU A 199 -0.09 5.85 -10.47
N GLN A 200 -1.28 5.27 -10.53
CA GLN A 200 -2.31 5.44 -9.50
C GLN A 200 -1.89 4.77 -8.18
N SER A 201 -1.15 3.66 -8.23
CA SER A 201 -0.56 3.01 -7.05
C SER A 201 0.47 3.92 -6.40
N TRP A 202 1.40 4.49 -7.17
CA TRP A 202 2.38 5.44 -6.65
C TRP A 202 1.73 6.70 -6.06
N GLN A 203 0.71 7.24 -6.73
CA GLN A 203 -0.07 8.38 -6.24
C GLN A 203 -0.85 8.06 -4.96
N ALA A 204 -1.41 6.85 -4.84
CA ALA A 204 -2.09 6.39 -3.64
C ALA A 204 -1.13 6.31 -2.44
N GLN A 205 0.07 5.77 -2.65
CA GLN A 205 1.11 5.72 -1.62
C GLN A 205 1.58 7.12 -1.23
N TRP A 206 1.88 7.97 -2.22
CA TRP A 206 2.30 9.35 -1.95
C TRP A 206 1.24 10.15 -1.20
N ALA A 207 -0.04 10.04 -1.58
CA ALA A 207 -1.11 10.76 -0.90
C ALA A 207 -1.22 10.38 0.59
N ALA A 208 -0.93 9.12 0.94
CA ALA A 208 -0.85 8.71 2.34
C ALA A 208 0.33 9.36 3.07
N LEU A 209 1.54 9.33 2.47
CA LEU A 209 2.73 9.98 3.04
C LEU A 209 2.53 11.49 3.20
N GLN A 210 1.96 12.14 2.20
CA GLN A 210 1.67 13.57 2.21
C GLN A 210 0.71 13.92 3.35
N GLN A 211 -0.40 13.17 3.47
CA GLN A 211 -1.38 13.39 4.54
C GLN A 211 -0.75 13.22 5.94
N LEU A 212 0.10 12.20 6.11
CA LEU A 212 0.81 11.95 7.37
C LEU A 212 1.94 12.97 7.63
N ALA A 213 2.51 13.58 6.60
CA ALA A 213 3.54 14.59 6.76
C ALA A 213 2.95 15.92 7.24
N ILE A 214 1.95 16.45 6.54
CA ILE A 214 1.48 17.84 6.73
C ILE A 214 0.06 17.96 7.31
N GLY A 215 -0.63 16.82 7.51
CA GLY A 215 -2.01 16.77 7.99
C GLY A 215 -3.03 17.09 6.90
N MET A 216 -4.31 17.07 7.27
CA MET A 216 -5.40 17.52 6.41
C MET A 216 -5.82 18.94 6.82
N PRO A 217 -5.92 19.91 5.88
CA PRO A 217 -6.33 21.28 6.22
C PRO A 217 -7.68 21.35 6.96
N GLN A 218 -8.59 20.43 6.65
CA GLN A 218 -9.94 20.35 7.25
C GLN A 218 -9.96 19.63 8.61
N GLN A 219 -8.83 19.07 9.06
CA GLN A 219 -8.71 18.35 10.33
C GLN A 219 -7.39 18.74 11.03
N PRO A 220 -7.32 19.95 11.62
CA PRO A 220 -6.07 20.49 12.20
C PRO A 220 -5.54 19.68 13.39
N HIS A 221 -6.37 18.84 14.01
CA HIS A 221 -5.97 17.95 15.11
C HIS A 221 -5.64 16.51 14.65
N HIS A 222 -5.61 16.27 13.34
CA HIS A 222 -5.17 14.99 12.79
C HIS A 222 -3.66 14.83 12.96
N VAL A 223 -3.25 13.63 13.37
CA VAL A 223 -1.84 13.27 13.54
C VAL A 223 -1.07 13.56 12.25
N SER A 224 0.01 14.31 12.38
CA SER A 224 0.96 14.58 11.31
C SER A 224 2.34 14.93 11.87
N ILE A 225 3.38 14.71 11.08
CA ILE A 225 4.75 15.08 11.46
C ILE A 225 4.84 16.59 11.69
N THR A 226 4.24 17.41 10.82
CA THR A 226 4.25 18.87 11.02
C THR A 226 3.59 19.29 12.33
N ALA A 227 2.45 18.70 12.71
CA ALA A 227 1.80 19.02 13.98
C ALA A 227 2.68 18.63 15.19
N LEU A 228 3.42 17.51 15.13
CA LEU A 228 4.36 17.12 16.17
C LEU A 228 5.52 18.13 16.30
N VAL A 229 6.06 18.60 15.17
CA VAL A 229 7.14 19.60 15.12
C VAL A 229 6.66 20.96 15.65
N GLU A 230 5.46 21.39 15.27
CA GLU A 230 4.83 22.63 15.77
C GLU A 230 4.59 22.56 17.28
N ALA A 231 4.11 21.43 17.80
CA ALA A 231 3.87 21.23 19.23
C ALA A 231 5.17 21.31 20.08
N ARG A 232 6.34 21.05 19.46
CA ARG A 232 7.67 21.22 20.08
C ARG A 232 8.22 22.64 19.95
N GLY A 233 7.50 23.57 19.30
CA GLY A 233 7.89 24.97 19.14
C GLY A 233 8.75 25.27 17.90
N TRP A 234 8.96 24.30 17.02
CA TRP A 234 9.84 24.44 15.84
C TRP A 234 9.08 24.95 14.59
N SER A 235 8.49 26.15 14.68
CA SER A 235 7.63 26.71 13.62
C SER A 235 8.33 26.86 12.26
N HIS A 236 9.59 27.27 12.23
CA HIS A 236 10.37 27.38 10.99
C HIS A 236 10.60 26.02 10.32
N LEU A 237 10.91 24.98 11.10
CA LEU A 237 11.09 23.63 10.58
C LEU A 237 9.76 23.03 10.09
N ALA A 238 8.67 23.28 10.80
CA ALA A 238 7.33 22.92 10.35
C ALA A 238 7.00 23.54 8.98
N GLN A 239 7.31 24.83 8.78
CA GLN A 239 7.14 25.48 7.49
C GLN A 239 8.04 24.89 6.40
N ALA A 240 9.31 24.59 6.72
CA ALA A 240 10.23 23.94 5.79
C ALA A 240 9.70 22.56 5.34
N LEU A 241 9.19 21.76 6.28
CA LEU A 241 8.57 20.46 6.00
C LEU A 241 7.32 20.60 5.10
N ARG A 242 6.46 21.59 5.34
CA ARG A 242 5.31 21.88 4.47
C ARG A 242 5.77 22.21 3.04
N THR A 243 6.78 23.07 2.91
CA THR A 243 7.32 23.46 1.60
C THR A 243 7.95 22.29 0.85
N ALA A 244 8.80 21.50 1.51
CA ALA A 244 9.40 20.31 0.90
C ALA A 244 8.34 19.27 0.48
N THR A 245 7.31 19.08 1.31
CA THR A 245 6.18 18.18 0.98
C THR A 245 5.39 18.71 -0.23
N GLN A 246 5.17 20.01 -0.35
CA GLN A 246 4.50 20.62 -1.52
C GLN A 246 5.32 20.46 -2.80
N GLN A 247 6.65 20.60 -2.72
CA GLN A 247 7.56 20.37 -3.85
C GLN A 247 7.52 18.91 -4.32
N ALA A 248 7.57 17.97 -3.37
CA ALA A 248 7.42 16.54 -3.66
C ALA A 248 6.05 16.21 -4.26
N ASP A 249 4.97 16.84 -3.78
CA ASP A 249 3.63 16.65 -4.36
C ASP A 249 3.54 17.14 -5.81
N ALA A 250 4.07 18.34 -6.08
CA ALA A 250 4.13 18.86 -7.45
C ALA A 250 4.92 17.92 -8.37
N ALA A 251 6.06 17.40 -7.91
CA ALA A 251 6.89 16.48 -8.68
C ALA A 251 6.22 15.12 -8.90
N MET A 252 5.57 14.55 -7.88
CA MET A 252 4.81 13.30 -7.99
C MET A 252 3.65 13.42 -8.97
N ARG A 253 2.89 14.53 -8.94
CA ARG A 253 1.80 14.81 -9.90
C ARG A 253 2.29 14.98 -11.34
N ALA A 254 3.55 15.40 -11.52
CA ALA A 254 4.15 15.54 -12.84
C ALA A 254 4.61 14.21 -13.47
N VAL A 255 4.59 13.09 -12.72
CA VAL A 255 4.93 11.77 -13.26
C VAL A 255 3.82 11.27 -14.18
N THR A 256 4.09 11.24 -15.49
CA THR A 256 3.13 10.84 -16.52
C THR A 256 3.36 9.44 -17.08
N ALA A 257 4.52 8.84 -16.81
CA ALA A 257 4.89 7.51 -17.29
C ALA A 257 5.82 6.80 -16.28
N PRO A 258 5.77 5.47 -16.21
CA PRO A 258 6.66 4.69 -15.35
C PRO A 258 8.00 4.43 -16.05
N ASP A 259 8.81 5.46 -16.23
CA ASP A 259 10.17 5.37 -16.77
C ASP A 259 11.13 6.29 -16.00
N LEU A 260 12.44 6.02 -16.12
CA LEU A 260 13.48 6.70 -15.33
C LEU A 260 13.52 8.21 -15.56
N GLN A 261 13.23 8.68 -16.77
CA GLN A 261 13.25 10.11 -17.08
C GLN A 261 12.04 10.82 -16.46
N ALA A 262 10.85 10.22 -16.59
CA ALA A 262 9.62 10.76 -16.04
C ALA A 262 9.62 10.80 -14.50
N ILE A 263 10.26 9.83 -13.83
CA ILE A 263 10.29 9.78 -12.36
C ILE A 263 11.45 10.56 -11.74
N ALA A 264 12.44 11.02 -12.51
CA ALA A 264 13.66 11.62 -11.94
C ALA A 264 13.39 12.85 -11.04
N PRO A 265 12.54 13.82 -11.42
CA PRO A 265 12.24 14.96 -10.55
C PRO A 265 11.53 14.54 -9.25
N ALA A 266 10.59 13.60 -9.35
CA ALA A 266 9.88 13.07 -8.18
C ALA A 266 10.83 12.33 -7.24
N SER A 267 11.70 11.48 -7.79
CA SER A 267 12.67 10.71 -7.00
C SER A 267 13.61 11.62 -6.21
N GLU A 268 14.09 12.69 -6.84
CA GLU A 268 14.94 13.69 -6.18
C GLU A 268 14.19 14.47 -5.09
N ALA A 269 12.97 14.91 -5.35
CA ALA A 269 12.16 15.61 -4.36
C ALA A 269 11.84 14.72 -3.14
N LEU A 270 11.51 13.45 -3.35
CA LEU A 270 11.29 12.48 -2.27
C LEU A 270 12.57 12.24 -1.47
N ARG A 271 13.73 12.16 -2.13
CA ARG A 271 15.05 12.03 -1.46
C ARG A 271 15.38 13.24 -0.59
N GLN A 272 15.16 14.45 -1.09
CA GLN A 272 15.37 15.68 -0.33
C GLN A 272 14.43 15.77 0.88
N LEU A 273 13.16 15.40 0.70
CA LEU A 273 12.19 15.34 1.79
C LEU A 273 12.60 14.29 2.84
N LYS A 274 13.05 13.10 2.43
CA LYS A 274 13.58 12.08 3.33
C LYS A 274 14.72 12.63 4.18
N HIS A 275 15.69 13.28 3.54
CA HIS A 275 16.85 13.85 4.21
C HIS A 275 16.45 14.89 5.27
N LEU A 276 15.58 15.85 4.93
CA LEU A 276 15.05 16.85 5.87
C LEU A 276 14.43 16.19 7.11
N VAL A 277 13.67 15.10 6.90
CA VAL A 277 13.00 14.40 7.99
C VAL A 277 14.00 13.63 8.87
N GLU A 278 14.97 12.97 8.26
CA GLU A 278 15.99 12.19 8.98
C GLU A 278 16.97 13.05 9.78
N THR A 279 17.34 14.24 9.27
CA THR A 279 18.33 15.08 9.93
C THR A 279 17.70 16.06 10.91
N ASP A 280 16.72 16.83 10.44
CA ASP A 280 16.28 18.03 11.16
C ASP A 280 15.04 17.71 11.99
N VAL A 281 14.07 17.00 11.42
CA VAL A 281 12.81 16.64 12.11
C VAL A 281 13.08 15.62 13.21
N ALA A 282 13.84 14.57 12.93
CA ALA A 282 14.17 13.56 13.93
C ALA A 282 14.85 14.20 15.16
N MET A 283 15.83 15.07 14.92
CA MET A 283 16.53 15.83 15.97
C MET A 283 15.57 16.74 16.75
N ALA A 284 14.72 17.50 16.05
CA ALA A 284 13.75 18.40 16.69
C ALA A 284 12.72 17.67 17.57
N LEU A 285 12.41 16.42 17.24
CA LEU A 285 11.51 15.56 18.00
C LEU A 285 12.22 14.70 19.07
N ASP A 286 13.56 14.75 19.15
CA ASP A 286 14.40 13.92 20.01
C ASP A 286 14.27 12.41 19.71
N ILE A 287 14.04 12.07 18.44
CA ILE A 287 13.86 10.69 17.96
C ILE A 287 15.15 10.19 17.34
N SER A 288 15.64 9.05 17.81
CA SER A 288 16.72 8.32 17.13
C SER A 288 16.14 7.52 15.96
N ILE A 289 16.67 7.76 14.76
CA ILE A 289 16.31 6.96 13.58
C ILE A 289 17.00 5.60 13.68
N GLY A 290 16.18 4.54 13.73
CA GLY A 290 16.67 3.16 13.70
C GLY A 290 16.89 2.67 12.27
N PHE A 291 17.69 1.61 12.09
CA PHE A 291 17.73 0.87 10.82
C PHE A 291 16.33 0.33 10.52
N SER A 292 15.76 0.69 9.37
CA SER A 292 14.47 0.17 8.94
C SER A 292 14.67 -1.10 8.11
N ASP A 293 13.68 -2.00 8.07
CA ASP A 293 13.68 -3.17 7.16
C ASP A 293 13.81 -2.78 5.67
N ALA A 294 13.69 -1.49 5.32
CA ALA A 294 13.90 -0.99 3.97
C ALA A 294 15.40 -0.79 3.62
N ASP A 295 16.30 -0.84 4.61
CA ASP A 295 17.75 -0.64 4.45
C ASP A 295 18.51 -1.96 4.21
N GLY A 296 17.82 -3.11 4.21
CA GLY A 296 18.38 -4.43 3.91
C GLY A 296 18.06 -4.91 2.48
N ASP A 297 19.10 -5.29 1.73
CA ASP A 297 19.19 -5.77 0.34
C ASP A 297 17.95 -6.44 -0.33
#